data_AF-A0A366AY91-F1
#
_entry.id   AF-A0A366AY91-F1
#
_cell.length_a   1.000
_cell.length_b   1.000
_cell.length_c   1.000
_cell.angle_alpha   90.00
_cell.angle_beta   90.00
_cell.angle_gamma   90.00
#
_symmetry.space_group_name_H-M   'P 1'
#
loop_
_entity.id
_entity.type
_entity.pdbx_description
1 polymer ?
#
loop_
_entity_poly.entity_id
_entity_poly.type
_entity_poly.pdbx_seq_one_letter_code
_entity_poly.pdbx_strand_id
1 'polypeptide(L)' 'MTKYEKYKISLLGLFVIGSLLCLYEYSKNGRYISNETEFTRNVIDTRTGTVYRVINETKIEIKNFELGKSNK' A
#
# COMPACT_ATOMS: atom_id res chain seq x y z
N MET A 1 -12.40 37.84 9.67
CA MET A 1 -12.76 36.43 9.39
C MET A 1 -14.16 36.15 9.91
N THR A 2 -15.10 35.89 9.01
CA THR A 2 -16.51 35.70 9.34
C THR A 2 -16.72 34.37 10.07
N LYS A 3 -17.85 34.24 10.78
CA LYS A 3 -18.23 32.96 11.41
C LYS A 3 -18.26 31.81 10.39
N TYR A 4 -18.75 32.10 9.17
CA TYR A 4 -18.83 31.15 8.07
C TYR A 4 -17.47 30.67 7.56
N GLU A 5 -16.49 31.56 7.42
CA GLU A 5 -15.11 31.19 7.05
C GLU A 5 -14.47 30.27 8.08
N LYS A 6 -14.72 30.49 9.37
CA LYS A 6 -14.22 29.61 10.45
C LYS A 6 -14.79 28.19 10.33
N TYR A 7 -16.10 28.05 10.05
CA TYR A 7 -16.71 26.73 9.85
C TYR A 7 -16.13 25.99 8.64
N LYS A 8 -15.90 26.69 7.51
CA LYS A 8 -15.26 26.10 6.33
C LYS A 8 -13.88 25.53 6.63
N ILE A 9 -13.04 26.29 7.33
CA ILE A 9 -11.70 25.83 7.69
C ILE A 9 -11.75 24.67 8.67
N SER A 10 -12.67 24.70 9.63
CA SER A 10 -12.85 23.59 10.58
C SER A 10 -13.27 22.30 9.88
N LEU A 11 -14.21 22.39 8.93
CA LEU A 11 -14.66 21.25 8.12
C LEU A 11 -13.54 20.71 7.23
N LEU A 12 -12.78 21.60 6.58
CA LEU A 12 -11.62 21.20 5.78
C LEU A 12 -10.56 20.51 6.65
N GLY A 13 -10.28 21.03 7.85
CA GLY A 13 -9.35 20.43 8.79
C GLY A 13 -9.75 19.01 9.18
N LEU A 14 -11.03 18.80 9.52
CA LEU A 14 -11.57 17.46 9.81
C LEU A 14 -11.44 16.51 8.62
N PHE A 15 -11.75 16.99 7.41
CA PHE A 15 -11.60 16.19 6.19
C PHE A 15 -10.15 15.78 5.93
N VAL A 16 -9.21 16.70 6.09
CA VAL A 16 -7.78 16.43 5.91
C VAL A 16 -7.26 15.44 6.96
N ILE A 17 -7.62 15.63 8.23
CA ILE A 17 -7.24 14.70 9.30
C ILE A 17 -7.81 13.31 9.04
N GLY A 18 -9.08 13.20 8.66
CA GLY A 18 -9.70 11.93 8.29
C GLY A 18 -9.00 11.25 7.11
N SER A 19 -8.68 12.03 6.07
CA SER A 19 -7.95 11.53 4.90
C SER A 19 -6.55 11.03 5.27
N LEU A 20 -5.84 11.74 6.15
CA LEU A 20 -4.53 11.33 6.66
C LEU A 20 -4.61 10.04 7.47
N LEU A 21 -5.67 9.84 8.28
CA LEU A 21 -5.88 8.59 9.00
C LEU A 21 -6.14 7.42 8.04
N CYS A 22 -6.94 7.61 6.99
CA CYS A 22 -7.13 6.59 5.96
C CYS A 22 -5.83 6.22 5.26
N LEU A 23 -5.02 7.22 4.87
CA LEU A 23 -3.71 7.00 4.25
C LEU A 23 -2.72 6.35 5.21
N TYR A 24 -2.74 6.71 6.49
CA TYR A 24 -1.91 6.09 7.52
C TYR A 24 -2.24 4.61 7.67
N GLU A 25 -3.51 4.25 7.76
CA GLU A 25 -3.93 2.86 7.89
C GLU A 25 -3.63 2.05 6.62
N TYR A 26 -3.83 2.68 5.45
CA TYR A 26 -3.43 2.10 4.17
C TYR A 26 -1.92 1.83 4.10
N SER A 27 -1.11 2.80 4.50
CA SER A 27 0.36 2.69 4.53
C SER A 27 0.82 1.64 5.52
N LYS A 28 0.22 1.59 6.72
CA LYS A 28 0.52 0.60 7.76
C LYS A 28 0.25 -0.83 7.28
N ASN A 29 -0.81 -1.00 6.49
CA ASN A 29 -1.18 -2.27 5.85
C ASN A 29 -0.58 -2.42 4.44
N GLY A 30 0.40 -1.58 4.06
CA GLY A 30 0.95 -1.40 2.71
C GLY A 30 1.61 -2.66 2.13
N ARG A 31 0.79 -3.62 1.73
CA ARG A 31 1.16 -4.86 1.07
C ARG A 31 0.18 -5.10 -0.06
N TYR A 32 0.67 -5.07 -1.30
CA TYR A 32 -0.10 -5.56 -2.43
C TYR A 32 0.19 -7.05 -2.62
N ILE A 33 -0.86 -7.86 -2.70
CA ILE A 33 -0.76 -9.30 -2.93
C ILE A 33 -1.24 -9.55 -4.36
N SER A 34 -0.43 -10.24 -5.16
CA SER A 34 -0.80 -10.64 -6.52
C SER A 34 -0.54 -12.14 -6.71
N ASN A 35 -1.41 -12.79 -7.49
CA ASN A 35 -1.40 -14.23 -7.75
C ASN A 35 -1.34 -15.05 -6.46
N GLU A 36 -2.44 -15.05 -5.70
CA GLU A 36 -2.61 -15.86 -4.50
C GLU A 36 -3.14 -17.25 -4.88
N THR A 37 -2.36 -18.26 -4.54
CA THR A 37 -2.73 -19.68 -4.56
C THR A 37 -2.53 -20.22 -3.15
N GLU A 38 -3.05 -21.42 -2.86
CA GLU A 38 -2.89 -22.08 -1.56
C GLU A 38 -1.43 -22.13 -1.08
N PHE A 39 -0.49 -22.27 -2.03
CA PHE A 39 0.93 -22.48 -1.73
C PHE A 39 1.83 -21.30 -2.08
N THR A 40 1.38 -20.37 -2.93
CA THR A 40 2.21 -19.26 -3.41
C THR A 40 1.48 -17.94 -3.48
N ARG A 41 2.12 -16.86 -3.03
CA ARG A 41 1.65 -15.47 -3.17
C ARG A 41 2.80 -14.52 -3.44
N ASN A 42 2.65 -13.62 -4.40
CA ASN A 42 3.61 -12.54 -4.61
C ASN A 42 3.17 -11.32 -3.81
N VAL A 43 4.09 -10.72 -3.06
CA VAL A 43 3.82 -9.59 -2.19
C VAL A 43 4.76 -8.44 -2.51
N ILE A 44 4.19 -7.25 -2.67
CA ILE A 44 4.91 -5.98 -2.77
C ILE A 44 4.64 -5.23 -1.46
N ASP A 45 5.64 -5.18 -0.57
CA ASP A 45 5.54 -4.41 0.68
C ASP A 45 5.97 -2.96 0.40
N THR A 46 4.99 -2.06 0.33
CA THR A 46 5.21 -0.64 0.01
C THR A 46 5.80 0.17 1.15
N ARG A 47 5.88 -0.40 2.36
CA ARG A 47 6.56 0.24 3.49
C ARG A 47 8.07 0.15 3.34
N THR A 48 8.54 -0.93 2.73
CA THR A 48 9.96 -1.25 2.56
C THR A 48 10.43 -1.18 1.12
N GLY A 49 9.49 -1.11 0.17
CA GLY A 49 9.79 -1.25 -1.26
C GLY A 49 10.22 -2.67 -1.65
N THR A 50 10.08 -3.65 -0.75
CA THR A 50 10.54 -5.02 -1.00
C THR A 50 9.48 -5.82 -1.76
N VAL A 51 9.95 -6.55 -2.77
CA VAL A 51 9.13 -7.52 -3.49
C VAL A 51 9.58 -8.91 -3.05
N TYR A 52 8.63 -9.74 -2.63
CA TYR A 52 8.94 -11.10 -2.19
C TYR A 52 7.84 -12.07 -2.56
N ARG A 53 8.20 -13.33 -2.73
CA ARG A 53 7.26 -14.43 -2.89
C ARG A 53 7.17 -15.18 -1.56
N VAL A 54 5.96 -15.51 -1.13
CA VAL A 54 5.76 -16.46 -0.03
C VAL A 54 5.40 -17.80 -0.66
N ILE A 55 6.18 -18.84 -0.35
CA ILE A 55 5.93 -20.23 -0.77
C ILE A 55 5.84 -21.07 0.50
N ASN A 56 4.69 -21.70 0.77
CA ASN A 56 4.45 -22.49 1.99
C ASN A 56 4.96 -21.76 3.25
N GLU A 57 4.51 -20.52 3.46
CA GLU A 57 4.91 -19.64 4.57
C GLU A 57 6.37 -19.14 4.56
N THR A 58 7.21 -19.62 3.65
CA THR A 58 8.60 -19.18 3.51
C THR A 58 8.68 -17.92 2.65
N LYS A 59 9.27 -16.84 3.20
CA LYS A 59 9.50 -15.57 2.49
C LYS A 59 10.79 -15.61 1.67
N ILE A 60 10.68 -15.47 0.36
CA ILE A 60 11.79 -15.39 -0.59
C ILE A 60 11.80 -13.99 -1.21
N GLU A 61 12.81 -13.19 -0.86
CA GLU A 61 12.98 -11.84 -1.42
C GLU A 61 13.43 -11.90 -2.88
N ILE A 62 12.82 -11.09 -3.74
CA ILE A 62 13.15 -10.98 -5.16
C ILE A 62 14.01 -9.73 -5.33
N LYS A 63 15.33 -9.90 -5.41
CA LYS A 63 16.29 -8.78 -5.53
C LYS A 63 16.46 -8.29 -6.97
N ASN A 64 16.34 -9.20 -7.93
CA ASN A 64 16.48 -8.89 -9.36
C ASN A 64 15.17 -9.25 -10.07
N PHE A 65 14.35 -8.23 -10.32
CA PHE A 65 13.18 -8.39 -11.17
C PHE A 65 13.63 -8.26 -12.63
N GLU A 66 14.02 -9.36 -13.26
CA GLU A 66 14.25 -9.38 -14.70
C GLU A 66 12.90 -9.37 -15.42
N LEU A 67 12.71 -8.39 -16.29
CA LEU A 67 11.54 -8.35 -17.17
C LEU A 67 11.64 -9.57 -18.09
N GLY A 68 10.89 -10.63 -17.76
CA GLY A 68 10.89 -11.85 -18.56
C GLY A 68 10.61 -11.49 -20.02
N LYS A 69 11.55 -11.78 -20.92
CA LYS A 69 11.30 -11.69 -22.36
C LYS A 69 10.14 -12.63 -22.67
N SER A 70 8.96 -12.06 -22.91
CA SER A 70 7.83 -12.79 -23.45
C SER A 70 8.21 -13.19 -24.87
N ASN A 71 8.77 -14.40 -25.00
CA ASN A 71 8.94 -15.04 -26.30
C ASN A 71 7.53 -15.40 -26.77
N LYS A 72 6.93 -14.48 -27.52
CA LYS A 72 5.80 -14.76 -28.41
C LYS A 72 6.29 -15.54 -29.62
#